data_AF-A0A915ISP8-F1
#
_entry.id   AF-A0A915ISP8-F1
#
_cell.length_a   1.000
_cell.length_b   1.000
_cell.length_c   1.000
_cell.angle_alpha   90.00
_cell.angle_beta   90.00
_cell.angle_gamma   90.00
#
_symmetry.space_group_name_H-M   'P 1'
#
loop_
_entity.id
_entity.type
_entity.pdbx_description
1 polymer ?
#
loop_
_entity_poly.entity_id
_entity_poly.type
_entity_poly.pdbx_seq_one_letter_code
_entity_poly.pdbx_strand_id
1 'polypeptide(L)'
;MFVFPPKLSAPKSQGLKECMIAIEDNDNDENNSASTPTKIEENNIHLRYLSENDVKDVKSLCGDIFPVEYPDFWYNDIATDPSLWSMAAVSRDKLVGICIAEVKRLNNCNSEDRDILSKSFPANTPVCYILSLGVDKAWRRRGIASILLDQLLAYVKNTSNYGMTGNSACQIKAVYLHVLVSNMEAISFYERRKFK
;
A
#
# COMPACT_ATOMS: atom_id res chain seq x y z
N MET A 1 3.19 11.97 -1.24
CA MET A 1 2.24 11.19 -0.41
C MET A 1 2.95 9.94 -0.01
N PHE A 2 3.06 9.72 1.30
CA PHE A 2 3.98 8.75 1.88
C PHE A 2 3.40 8.13 3.13
N VAL A 3 3.70 6.84 3.29
CA VAL A 3 3.43 6.02 4.47
C VAL A 3 4.76 5.74 5.15
N PHE A 4 4.79 5.83 6.47
CA PHE A 4 5.99 5.51 7.25
C PHE A 4 5.97 4.02 7.63
N PRO A 5 7.02 3.24 7.33
CA PRO A 5 7.12 1.87 7.81
C PRO A 5 7.35 1.90 9.34
N PRO A 6 6.58 1.17 10.15
CA PRO A 6 6.58 1.26 11.61
C PRO A 6 7.80 0.54 12.20
N LYS A 7 8.45 -0.35 11.43
CA LYS A 7 9.72 -1.00 11.81
C LYS A 7 10.90 -0.01 11.89
N LEU A 8 10.76 1.19 11.35
CA LEU A 8 11.74 2.26 11.45
C LEU A 8 11.11 3.35 12.29
N SER A 9 11.60 3.54 13.52
CA SER A 9 10.97 4.46 14.46
C SER A 9 10.78 5.82 13.79
N ALA A 10 9.53 6.27 13.65
CA ALA A 10 9.28 7.65 13.30
C ALA A 10 10.02 8.54 14.30
N PRO A 11 10.57 9.71 13.89
CA PRO A 11 11.18 10.63 14.83
C PRO A 11 10.18 10.87 15.97
N LYS A 12 10.57 10.60 17.22
CA LYS A 12 9.69 10.64 18.41
C LYS A 12 8.94 11.97 18.60
N SER A 13 9.31 13.01 17.86
CA SER A 13 8.69 14.34 17.83
C SER A 13 7.58 14.52 16.79
N GLN A 14 7.35 13.57 15.89
CA GLN A 14 6.35 13.68 14.82
C GLN A 14 5.23 12.67 15.05
N GLY A 15 4.02 13.15 15.36
CA GLY A 15 2.85 12.29 15.53
C GLY A 15 2.53 11.50 14.25
N LEU A 16 2.01 10.29 14.43
CA LEU A 16 1.48 9.46 13.35
C LEU A 16 -0.05 9.42 13.45
N LYS A 17 -0.71 9.49 12.29
CA LYS A 17 -2.13 9.17 12.12
C LYS A 17 -2.22 7.77 11.51
N GLU A 18 -2.92 6.88 12.19
CA GLU A 18 -3.35 5.61 11.60
C GLU A 18 -4.48 5.89 10.60
N CYS A 19 -4.44 5.24 9.44
CA CYS A 19 -5.49 5.30 8.44
C CYS A 19 -5.90 3.89 8.04
N MET A 20 -7.19 3.58 8.07
CA MET A 20 -7.72 2.25 7.74
C MET A 20 -8.90 2.33 6.76
N ILE A 21 -8.97 1.35 5.86
CA ILE A 21 -10.20 1.00 5.15
C ILE A 21 -10.57 -0.47 5.43
N ALA A 22 -11.83 -0.71 5.76
CA ALA A 22 -12.38 -2.06 5.87
C ALA A 22 -12.62 -2.65 4.47
N ILE A 23 -12.41 -3.96 4.32
CA ILE A 23 -12.73 -4.69 3.10
C ILE A 23 -14.12 -5.30 3.29
N GLU A 24 -15.07 -4.82 2.50
CA GLU A 24 -16.44 -5.35 2.47
C GLU A 24 -16.46 -6.68 1.71
N ASP A 25 -17.20 -7.64 2.24
CA ASP A 25 -17.48 -8.91 1.58
C ASP A 25 -18.51 -8.63 0.47
N ASN A 26 -18.17 -8.93 -0.79
CA ASN A 26 -19.12 -8.77 -1.89
C ASN A 26 -20.20 -9.86 -1.75
N ASP A 27 -21.41 -9.49 -1.35
CA ASP A 27 -22.61 -10.17 -1.83
C ASP A 27 -22.72 -9.85 -3.33
N ASN A 28 -22.89 -10.89 -4.15
CA ASN A 28 -22.89 -10.78 -5.61
C ASN A 28 -23.87 -9.72 -6.12
N ASP A 29 -23.35 -8.65 -6.70
CA ASP A 29 -24.07 -7.80 -7.65
C ASP A 29 -23.25 -7.69 -8.94
N GLU A 30 -23.65 -8.49 -9.94
CA GLU A 30 -23.40 -8.17 -11.34
C GLU A 30 -24.25 -6.93 -11.69
N ASN A 31 -23.61 -5.83 -12.11
CA ASN A 31 -24.00 -5.16 -13.35
C ASN A 31 -23.03 -4.08 -13.83
N ASN A 32 -22.94 -4.03 -15.15
CA ASN A 32 -21.98 -3.40 -16.03
C ASN A 32 -22.23 -1.88 -16.21
N SER A 33 -21.16 -1.08 -16.34
CA SER A 33 -21.19 0.06 -17.27
C SER A 33 -19.78 0.55 -17.57
N ALA A 34 -19.37 0.35 -18.82
CA ALA A 34 -18.24 1.02 -19.44
C ALA A 34 -18.44 2.54 -19.45
N SER A 35 -17.37 3.29 -19.17
CA SER A 35 -17.24 4.68 -19.60
C SER A 35 -15.80 4.96 -20.05
N THR A 36 -15.66 5.30 -21.33
CA THR A 36 -14.61 6.18 -21.86
C THR A 36 -15.25 7.56 -22.09
N PRO A 37 -14.52 8.67 -22.37
CA PRO A 37 -13.09 8.80 -22.67
C PRO A 37 -12.39 10.01 -21.98
N THR A 38 -11.06 9.99 -21.80
CA THR A 38 -10.24 11.22 -22.03
C THR A 38 -8.80 10.87 -22.34
N LYS A 39 -8.34 11.39 -23.48
CA LYS A 39 -6.99 11.27 -24.06
C LYS A 39 -5.95 11.85 -23.10
N ILE A 40 -5.23 11.01 -22.37
CA ILE A 40 -4.01 11.38 -21.65
C ILE A 40 -2.86 11.09 -22.63
N GLU A 41 -2.05 12.09 -22.96
CA GLU A 41 -0.81 11.86 -23.69
C GLU A 41 -0.05 10.71 -23.04
N GLU A 42 0.35 9.72 -23.84
CA GLU A 42 0.92 8.44 -23.44
C GLU A 42 2.19 8.63 -22.60
N ASN A 43 2.02 8.91 -21.32
CA ASN A 43 2.97 8.54 -20.30
C ASN A 43 2.82 7.03 -20.19
N ASN A 44 3.66 6.28 -20.90
CA ASN A 44 3.72 4.82 -20.90
C ASN A 44 4.13 4.29 -19.50
N ILE A 45 3.26 4.49 -18.52
CA ILE A 45 3.38 3.97 -17.16
C ILE A 45 2.94 2.53 -17.21
N HIS A 46 3.86 1.61 -16.95
CA HIS A 46 3.52 0.22 -16.70
C HIS A 46 3.81 -0.13 -15.24
N LEU A 47 3.09 -1.13 -14.75
CA LEU A 47 3.25 -1.64 -13.39
C LEU A 47 3.91 -3.00 -13.45
N ARG A 48 4.87 -3.24 -12.55
CA ARG A 48 5.49 -4.55 -12.38
C ARG A 48 5.94 -4.73 -10.94
N TYR A 49 6.12 -5.97 -10.52
CA TYR A 49 6.76 -6.25 -9.25
C TYR A 49 8.22 -5.77 -9.26
N LEU A 50 8.70 -5.38 -8.09
CA LEU A 50 10.11 -5.14 -7.84
C LEU A 50 10.91 -6.44 -7.98
N SER A 51 12.18 -6.28 -8.30
CA SER A 51 13.18 -7.35 -8.41
C SER A 51 14.48 -6.91 -7.74
N GLU A 52 15.39 -7.86 -7.52
CA GLU A 52 16.73 -7.58 -6.98
C GLU A 52 17.51 -6.49 -7.75
N ASN A 53 17.24 -6.34 -9.05
CA ASN A 53 17.89 -5.32 -9.88
C ASN A 53 17.43 -3.89 -9.55
N ASP A 54 16.27 -3.75 -8.91
CA ASP A 54 15.65 -2.46 -8.60
C ASP A 54 16.16 -1.84 -7.29
N VAL A 55 16.93 -2.57 -6.47
CA VAL A 55 17.34 -2.12 -5.12
C VAL A 55 17.99 -0.74 -5.14
N LYS A 56 18.86 -0.47 -6.13
CA LYS A 56 19.53 0.83 -6.27
C LYS A 56 18.57 1.95 -6.64
N ASP A 57 17.67 1.68 -7.59
CA ASP A 57 16.69 2.66 -8.06
C ASP A 57 15.65 2.95 -6.98
N VAL A 58 15.24 1.94 -6.22
CA VAL A 58 14.35 2.08 -5.08
C VAL A 58 15.02 2.90 -3.97
N LYS A 59 16.29 2.63 -3.65
CA LYS A 59 17.03 3.44 -2.67
C LYS A 59 17.14 4.90 -3.09
N SER A 60 17.46 5.16 -4.36
CA SER A 60 17.51 6.51 -4.94
C SER A 60 16.14 7.22 -4.87
N LEU A 61 15.09 6.55 -5.36
CA LEU A 61 13.72 7.05 -5.32
C LEU A 61 13.29 7.36 -3.89
N CYS A 62 13.60 6.47 -2.94
CA CYS A 62 13.31 6.65 -1.53
C CYS A 62 14.05 7.85 -0.94
N GLY A 63 15.33 8.03 -1.23
CA GLY A 63 16.12 9.18 -0.75
C GLY A 63 15.58 10.53 -1.20
N ASP A 64 15.03 10.62 -2.42
CA ASP A 64 14.42 11.85 -2.94
C ASP A 64 13.06 12.18 -2.32
N ILE A 65 12.41 11.14 -1.80
CA ILE A 65 11.01 11.13 -1.41
C ILE A 65 10.84 11.22 0.11
N PHE A 66 11.65 10.49 0.87
CA PHE A 66 11.51 10.32 2.31
C PHE A 66 12.54 11.19 3.05
N PRO A 67 12.15 11.84 4.16
CA PRO A 67 13.08 12.60 4.99
C PRO A 67 13.98 11.71 5.87
N VAL A 68 13.89 10.38 5.73
CA VAL A 68 14.58 9.39 6.55
C VAL A 68 15.22 8.34 5.65
N GLU A 69 16.45 7.97 5.97
CA GLU A 69 17.18 6.91 5.28
C GLU A 69 16.91 5.55 5.97
N TYR A 70 16.56 4.56 5.16
CA TYR A 70 16.39 3.19 5.62
C TYR A 70 17.71 2.41 5.52
N PRO A 71 17.95 1.43 6.41
CA PRO A 71 19.09 0.51 6.29
C PRO A 71 19.07 -0.28 4.98
N ASP A 72 20.25 -0.67 4.48
CA ASP A 72 20.38 -1.38 3.21
C ASP A 72 19.61 -2.71 3.16
N PHE A 73 19.50 -3.43 4.28
CA PHE A 73 18.73 -4.67 4.33
C PHE A 73 17.25 -4.44 4.00
N TRP A 74 16.67 -3.30 4.40
CA TRP A 74 15.27 -3.00 4.14
C TRP A 74 15.00 -2.86 2.64
N TYR A 75 15.90 -2.21 1.89
CA TYR A 75 15.78 -2.08 0.44
C TYR A 75 15.89 -3.44 -0.28
N ASN A 76 16.73 -4.34 0.23
CA ASN A 76 16.83 -5.70 -0.28
C ASN A 76 15.54 -6.49 0.01
N ASP A 77 15.02 -6.41 1.24
CA ASP A 77 13.80 -7.10 1.64
C ASP A 77 12.62 -6.70 0.75
N ILE A 78 12.36 -5.40 0.56
CA ILE A 78 11.23 -4.96 -0.27
C ILE A 78 11.34 -5.34 -1.74
N ALA A 79 12.55 -5.64 -2.22
CA ALA A 79 12.79 -6.04 -3.62
C ALA A 79 12.78 -7.57 -3.82
N THR A 80 12.94 -8.36 -2.74
CA THR A 80 13.20 -9.80 -2.85
C THR A 80 12.33 -10.68 -1.97
N ASP A 81 11.73 -10.15 -0.90
CA ASP A 81 10.89 -10.92 0.01
C ASP A 81 9.54 -11.28 -0.64
N PRO A 82 9.27 -12.58 -0.90
CA PRO A 82 8.05 -13.01 -1.56
C PRO A 82 6.79 -12.87 -0.68
N SER A 83 6.95 -12.61 0.62
CA SER A 83 5.83 -12.31 1.52
C SER A 83 5.28 -10.89 1.34
N LEU A 84 6.05 -10.02 0.68
CA LEU A 84 5.65 -8.65 0.39
C LEU A 84 4.98 -8.54 -0.98
N TRP A 85 3.91 -7.75 -1.00
CA TRP A 85 3.34 -7.23 -2.23
C TRP A 85 4.10 -5.95 -2.62
N SER A 86 5.09 -6.09 -3.49
CA SER A 86 6.02 -5.02 -3.84
C SER A 86 5.86 -4.56 -5.29
N MET A 87 4.98 -3.59 -5.53
CA MET A 87 4.64 -3.10 -6.86
C MET A 87 5.36 -1.78 -7.18
N ALA A 88 5.85 -1.66 -8.41
CA ALA A 88 6.49 -0.46 -8.93
C ALA A 88 5.75 0.09 -10.14
N ALA A 89 5.73 1.42 -10.26
CA ALA A 89 5.31 2.14 -11.46
C ALA A 89 6.56 2.62 -12.20
N VAL A 90 6.64 2.29 -13.49
CA VAL A 90 7.84 2.52 -14.31
C VAL A 90 7.45 3.32 -15.55
N SER A 91 8.26 4.34 -15.86
CA SER A 91 8.12 5.16 -17.06
C SER A 91 9.45 5.27 -17.77
N ARG A 92 9.54 4.84 -19.05
CA ARG A 92 10.78 4.89 -19.85
C ARG A 92 11.98 4.33 -19.06
N ASP A 93 11.81 3.13 -18.51
CA ASP A 93 12.79 2.41 -17.69
C ASP A 93 13.21 3.08 -16.36
N LYS A 94 12.57 4.18 -15.97
CA LYS A 94 12.77 4.82 -14.67
C LYS A 94 11.65 4.43 -13.70
N LEU A 95 12.01 4.03 -12.48
CA LEU A 95 11.05 3.94 -11.36
C LEU A 95 10.51 5.33 -11.03
N VAL A 96 9.19 5.48 -11.09
CA VAL A 96 8.50 6.74 -10.81
C VAL A 96 7.56 6.63 -9.61
N GLY A 97 7.31 5.43 -9.11
CA GLY A 97 6.57 5.21 -7.87
C GLY A 97 6.64 3.75 -7.41
N ILE A 98 6.33 3.54 -6.14
CA ILE A 98 6.32 2.22 -5.48
C ILE A 98 5.13 2.12 -4.53
N CYS A 99 4.63 0.90 -4.35
CA CYS A 99 3.69 0.54 -3.30
C CYS A 99 4.07 -0.83 -2.74
N ILE A 100 4.43 -0.85 -1.46
CA ILE A 100 4.88 -2.02 -0.72
C ILE A 100 3.86 -2.30 0.36
N ALA A 101 3.33 -3.52 0.41
CA ALA A 101 2.39 -3.95 1.42
C ALA A 101 2.69 -5.37 1.91
N GLU A 102 2.24 -5.70 3.11
CA GLU A 102 2.41 -7.01 3.73
C GLU A 102 1.04 -7.48 4.23
N VAL A 103 0.68 -8.73 3.93
CA VAL A 103 -0.49 -9.37 4.53
C VAL A 103 -0.01 -10.13 5.77
N LYS A 104 -0.52 -9.74 6.94
CA LYS A 104 -0.19 -10.36 8.23
C LYS A 104 -1.44 -10.63 9.03
N ARG A 105 -1.30 -11.45 10.07
CA ARG A 105 -2.39 -11.76 11.01
C ARG A 105 -2.48 -10.66 12.07
N LEU A 106 -3.68 -10.40 12.58
CA LEU A 106 -3.93 -9.37 13.59
C LEU A 106 -3.02 -9.54 14.83
N ASN A 107 -2.79 -10.77 15.29
CA ASN A 107 -1.88 -11.06 16.41
C ASN A 107 -0.40 -10.76 16.13
N ASN A 108 0.01 -10.75 14.85
CA ASN A 108 1.35 -10.41 14.40
C ASN A 108 1.52 -8.90 14.14
N CYS A 109 0.46 -8.11 14.30
CA CYS A 109 0.56 -6.66 14.26
C CYS A 109 1.27 -6.15 15.53
N ASN A 110 1.84 -4.95 15.42
CA ASN A 110 2.45 -4.29 16.56
C ASN A 110 1.40 -4.06 17.65
N SER A 111 1.83 -3.90 18.90
CA SER A 111 0.93 -3.71 20.04
C SER A 111 -0.07 -2.58 19.86
N GLU A 112 0.36 -1.49 19.22
CA GLU A 112 -0.41 -0.28 18.93
C GLU A 112 -1.46 -0.46 17.82
N ASP A 113 -1.34 -1.51 16.99
CA ASP A 113 -2.23 -1.74 15.83
C ASP A 113 -3.26 -2.87 16.10
N ARG A 114 -3.24 -3.48 17.29
CA ARG A 114 -4.03 -4.70 17.56
C ARG A 114 -5.53 -4.45 17.71
N ASP A 115 -5.93 -3.21 17.89
CA ASP A 115 -7.31 -2.75 18.00
C ASP A 115 -7.86 -2.16 16.69
N ILE A 116 -7.11 -2.27 15.59
CA ILE A 116 -7.55 -1.82 14.26
C ILE A 116 -8.84 -2.52 13.80
N LEU A 117 -9.02 -3.77 14.21
CA LEU A 117 -10.27 -4.50 14.07
C LEU A 117 -10.93 -4.64 15.45
N SER A 118 -12.27 -4.64 15.45
CA SER A 118 -13.07 -4.96 16.64
C SER A 118 -12.64 -6.30 17.25
N LYS A 119 -12.69 -6.40 18.58
CA LYS A 119 -12.41 -7.65 19.33
C LYS A 119 -13.32 -8.82 18.97
N SER A 120 -14.39 -8.58 18.20
CA SER A 120 -15.22 -9.62 17.61
C SER A 120 -14.50 -10.42 16.52
N PHE A 121 -13.46 -9.86 15.89
CA PHE A 121 -12.66 -10.57 14.90
C PHE A 121 -11.66 -11.51 15.58
N PRO A 122 -11.45 -12.74 15.06
CA PRO A 122 -10.43 -13.64 15.56
C PRO A 122 -9.03 -13.01 15.50
N ALA A 123 -8.15 -13.34 16.45
CA ALA A 123 -6.77 -12.85 16.46
C ALA A 123 -5.95 -13.31 15.24
N ASN A 124 -6.40 -14.35 14.53
CA ASN A 124 -5.80 -14.85 13.31
C ASN A 124 -6.31 -14.15 12.04
N THR A 125 -7.18 -13.14 12.16
CA THR A 125 -7.76 -12.43 11.01
C THR A 125 -6.67 -11.77 10.18
N PRO A 126 -6.61 -12.03 8.86
CA PRO A 126 -5.67 -11.35 7.98
C PRO A 126 -5.99 -9.86 7.81
N VAL A 127 -4.96 -9.04 7.87
CA VAL A 127 -4.98 -7.59 7.58
C VAL A 127 -3.80 -7.26 6.67
N CYS A 128 -3.98 -6.25 5.82
CA CYS A 128 -2.95 -5.79 4.90
C CYS A 128 -2.39 -4.45 5.40
N TYR A 129 -1.08 -4.42 5.63
CA TYR A 129 -0.38 -3.21 6.03
C TYR A 129 0.35 -2.62 4.83
N ILE A 130 0.12 -1.34 4.53
CA ILE A 130 0.94 -0.61 3.55
C ILE A 130 2.21 -0.15 4.27
N LEU A 131 3.36 -0.65 3.85
CA LEU A 131 4.66 -0.26 4.39
C LEU A 131 5.11 1.08 3.80
N SER A 132 4.92 1.23 2.49
CA SER A 132 5.35 2.39 1.74
C SER A 132 4.48 2.57 0.51
N LEU A 133 3.99 3.79 0.28
CA LEU A 133 3.42 4.20 -1.00
C LEU A 133 4.09 5.52 -1.35
N GLY A 134 4.69 5.62 -2.53
CA GLY A 134 5.41 6.82 -2.93
C GLY A 134 5.48 7.04 -4.42
N VAL A 135 5.55 8.31 -4.81
CA VAL A 135 5.68 8.75 -6.20
C VAL A 135 6.72 9.87 -6.28
N ASP A 136 7.62 9.76 -7.26
CA ASP A 136 8.63 10.76 -7.61
C ASP A 136 7.97 12.15 -7.72
N LYS A 137 8.62 13.17 -7.16
CA LYS A 137 8.10 14.55 -7.09
C LYS A 137 7.62 15.07 -8.45
N ALA A 138 8.35 14.81 -9.53
CA ALA A 138 8.01 15.25 -10.88
C ALA A 138 6.80 14.54 -11.49
N TRP A 139 6.44 13.39 -10.91
CA TRP A 139 5.35 12.50 -11.37
C TRP A 139 4.11 12.53 -10.47
N ARG A 140 4.13 13.32 -9.38
CA ARG A 140 2.98 13.51 -8.50
C ARG A 140 1.83 14.18 -9.24
N ARG A 141 0.62 13.99 -8.71
CA ARG A 141 -0.65 14.53 -9.26
C ARG A 141 -1.01 14.05 -10.66
N ARG A 142 -0.37 12.98 -11.15
CA ARG A 142 -0.68 12.31 -12.43
C ARG A 142 -1.46 11.00 -12.27
N GLY A 143 -1.99 10.72 -11.08
CA GLY A 143 -2.77 9.50 -10.81
C GLY A 143 -1.94 8.23 -10.53
N ILE A 144 -0.60 8.29 -10.47
CA ILE A 144 0.22 7.09 -10.23
C ILE A 144 -0.04 6.45 -8.87
N ALA A 145 -0.09 7.24 -7.80
CA ALA A 145 -0.39 6.74 -6.45
C ALA A 145 -1.79 6.10 -6.39
N SER A 146 -2.75 6.69 -7.10
CA SER A 146 -4.10 6.17 -7.28
C SER A 146 -4.05 4.78 -7.91
N ILE A 147 -3.38 4.64 -9.06
CA ILE A 147 -3.25 3.39 -9.80
C ILE A 147 -2.58 2.30 -8.94
N LEU A 148 -1.49 2.63 -8.24
CA LEU A 148 -0.79 1.70 -7.35
C LEU A 148 -1.69 1.20 -6.22
N LEU A 149 -2.41 2.11 -5.56
CA LEU A 149 -3.35 1.75 -4.50
C LEU A 149 -4.52 0.92 -5.04
N ASP A 150 -5.04 1.25 -6.23
CA ASP A 150 -6.14 0.50 -6.85
C ASP A 150 -5.72 -0.94 -7.17
N GLN A 151 -4.47 -1.16 -7.64
CA GLN A 151 -3.92 -2.50 -7.82
C GLN A 151 -3.78 -3.27 -6.50
N LEU A 152 -3.33 -2.61 -5.42
CA LEU A 152 -3.26 -3.25 -4.11
C LEU A 152 -4.65 -3.68 -3.61
N LEU A 153 -5.65 -2.78 -3.71
CA LEU A 153 -7.00 -3.08 -3.28
C LEU A 153 -7.63 -4.21 -4.12
N ALA A 154 -7.37 -4.24 -5.42
CA ALA A 154 -7.78 -5.35 -6.28
C ALA A 154 -7.11 -6.67 -5.87
N TYR A 155 -5.80 -6.66 -5.59
CA TYR A 155 -5.07 -7.82 -5.08
C TYR A 155 -5.66 -8.34 -3.77
N VAL A 156 -5.94 -7.46 -2.81
CA VAL A 156 -6.51 -7.80 -1.50
C VAL A 156 -7.89 -8.44 -1.63
N LYS A 157 -8.76 -7.86 -2.49
CA LYS A 157 -10.09 -8.41 -2.78
C LYS A 157 -10.01 -9.77 -3.48
N ASN A 158 -9.17 -9.92 -4.50
CA ASN A 158 -9.03 -11.16 -5.25
C ASN A 158 -8.42 -12.29 -4.41
N THR A 159 -7.45 -11.97 -3.55
CA THR A 159 -6.87 -12.92 -2.59
C THR A 159 -7.92 -13.40 -1.59
N SER A 160 -8.82 -12.51 -1.17
CA SER A 160 -9.95 -12.84 -0.29
C SER A 160 -10.96 -13.76 -0.98
N ASN A 161 -11.05 -13.75 -2.31
CA ASN A 161 -11.94 -14.62 -3.09
C ASN A 161 -11.36 -16.03 -3.36
N TYR A 162 -10.04 -16.20 -3.28
CA TYR A 162 -9.36 -17.46 -3.64
C TYR A 162 -9.19 -18.45 -2.45
N GLY A 163 -9.74 -18.13 -1.28
CA GLY A 163 -9.80 -19.05 -0.14
C GLY A 163 -10.67 -20.27 -0.48
N MET A 164 -10.02 -21.37 -0.88
CA MET A 164 -10.59 -22.66 -1.29
C MET A 164 -11.42 -23.43 -0.24
N THR A 165 -11.98 -22.76 0.75
CA THR A 165 -13.03 -23.30 1.63
C THR A 165 -13.91 -22.13 2.00
N GLY A 166 -15.24 -22.22 1.89
CA GLY A 166 -16.21 -21.16 2.21
C GLY A 166 -16.22 -20.73 3.68
N ASN A 167 -15.07 -20.28 4.17
CA ASN A 167 -14.77 -19.97 5.56
C ASN A 167 -14.24 -18.54 5.60
N SER A 168 -15.10 -17.61 6.00
CA SER A 168 -14.84 -16.15 6.02
C SER A 168 -13.64 -15.73 6.88
N ALA A 169 -13.04 -16.66 7.62
CA ALA A 169 -11.89 -16.48 8.49
C ALA A 169 -10.54 -16.27 7.75
N CYS A 170 -10.46 -16.58 6.45
CA CYS A 170 -9.23 -16.40 5.66
C CYS A 170 -9.20 -15.13 4.79
N GLN A 171 -10.25 -14.31 4.86
CA GLN A 171 -10.33 -13.08 4.06
C GLN A 171 -9.59 -11.93 4.72
N ILE A 172 -8.97 -11.07 3.92
CA ILE A 172 -8.32 -9.87 4.41
C ILE A 172 -9.41 -8.85 4.75
N LYS A 173 -9.52 -8.45 6.02
CA LYS A 173 -10.63 -7.62 6.49
C LYS A 173 -10.34 -6.12 6.54
N ALA A 174 -9.07 -5.73 6.50
CA ALA A 174 -8.69 -4.32 6.50
C ALA A 174 -7.38 -4.09 5.73
N VAL A 175 -7.27 -2.89 5.15
CA VAL A 175 -6.00 -2.33 4.66
C VAL A 175 -5.70 -1.10 5.50
N TYR A 176 -4.48 -1.00 6.03
CA TYR A 176 -4.12 0.07 6.93
C TYR A 176 -2.69 0.56 6.78
N LEU A 177 -2.42 1.75 7.31
CA LEU A 177 -1.15 2.44 7.16
C LEU A 177 -0.95 3.54 8.21
N HIS A 178 0.29 3.99 8.35
CA HIS A 178 0.65 5.16 9.15
C HIS A 178 1.14 6.32 8.30
N VAL A 179 0.58 7.50 8.54
CA VAL A 179 1.00 8.75 7.89
C VAL A 179 1.41 9.77 8.95
N LEU A 180 2.45 10.56 8.67
CA LEU A 180 2.81 11.68 9.54
C LEU A 180 1.63 12.67 9.61
N VAL A 181 1.27 13.14 10.80
CA VAL A 181 0.18 14.12 10.98
C VAL A 181 0.42 15.42 10.23
N SER A 182 1.69 15.75 9.96
CA SER A 182 2.09 16.92 9.16
C SER A 182 1.92 16.72 7.64
N ASN A 183 1.74 15.47 7.18
CA ASN A 183 1.64 15.14 5.75
C ASN A 183 0.19 15.25 5.26
N MET A 184 -0.33 16.47 5.27
CA MET A 184 -1.71 16.77 4.89
C MET A 184 -2.07 16.29 3.47
N GLU A 185 -1.11 16.31 2.53
CA GLU A 185 -1.34 15.81 1.16
C GLU A 185 -1.66 14.31 1.13
N ALA A 186 -0.96 13.52 1.94
CA ALA A 186 -1.18 12.09 2.04
C ALA A 186 -2.48 11.79 2.79
N ILE A 187 -2.72 12.47 3.92
CA ILE A 187 -3.97 12.36 4.68
C ILE A 187 -5.18 12.61 3.77
N SER A 188 -5.21 13.75 3.08
CA SER A 188 -6.32 14.08 2.19
C SER A 188 -6.46 13.10 1.00
N PHE A 189 -5.38 12.46 0.56
CA PHE A 189 -5.51 11.40 -0.44
C PHE A 189 -6.17 10.16 0.11
N TYR A 190 -5.72 9.66 1.25
CA TYR A 190 -6.29 8.45 1.86
C TYR A 190 -7.75 8.67 2.26
N GLU A 191 -8.10 9.85 2.79
CA GLU A 191 -9.48 10.24 3.09
C GLU A 191 -10.37 10.25 1.82
N ARG A 192 -9.88 10.83 0.71
CA ARG A 192 -10.59 10.75 -0.58
C ARG A 192 -10.75 9.32 -1.11
N ARG A 193 -9.92 8.39 -0.63
CA ARG A 193 -9.98 6.95 -0.93
C ARG A 193 -10.72 6.15 0.14
N LYS A 194 -11.48 6.81 1.02
CA LYS A 194 -12.33 6.24 2.09
C LYS A 194 -11.56 5.60 3.25
N PHE A 195 -10.26 5.84 3.36
CA PHE A 195 -9.54 5.53 4.60
C PHE A 195 -9.98 6.53 5.68
N LYS A 196 -10.17 6.03 6.90
CA LYS A 196 -10.53 6.84 8.07
C LYS A 196 -9.34 6.98 9.00
#